data_AF-A0AAD4HEZ4-F1
#
_entry.id   AF-A0AAD4HEZ4-F1
#
_cell.length_a   1.000
_cell.length_b   1.000
_cell.length_c   1.000
_cell.angle_alpha   90.00
_cell.angle_beta   90.00
_cell.angle_gamma   90.00
#
_symmetry.space_group_name_H-M   'P 1'
#
loop_
_entity.id
_entity.type
_entity.pdbx_description
1 polymer ?
#
loop_
_entity_poly.entity_id
_entity_poly.type
_entity_poly.pdbx_seq_one_letter_code
_entity_poly.pdbx_strand_id
1 'polypeptide(L)'
;MGSPSSIKNMVKFYGYLAGDDWLLQHAITSMGYDHPQTTQDARELIHLALRDVREVAGVHGYTRLRRVTTTKGRSFWCIAFAANDPYEGLPTHMPPEARYLALKALLQKDGPPHWYRDVFAHWTKYYVLVISNDQFETFRRI
;
A
#
# COMPACT_ATOMS: atom_id res chain seq x y z
N MET A 1 9.46 -21.79 33.41
CA MET A 1 10.03 -20.61 32.74
C MET A 1 9.20 -20.36 31.49
N GLY A 2 8.42 -19.28 31.48
CA GLY A 2 7.49 -19.00 30.39
C GLY A 2 8.23 -18.67 29.11
N SER A 3 7.97 -19.43 28.05
CA SER A 3 8.38 -19.06 26.70
C SER A 3 7.85 -17.66 26.38
N PRO A 4 8.70 -16.69 26.00
CA PRO A 4 8.20 -15.42 25.52
C PRO A 4 7.39 -15.71 24.26
N SER A 5 6.10 -15.48 24.40
CA SER A 5 5.09 -15.59 23.38
C SER A 5 5.60 -14.90 22.12
N SER A 6 5.68 -15.64 21.01
CA SER A 6 5.91 -15.08 19.68
C SER A 6 4.88 -13.99 19.40
N ILE A 7 5.21 -12.75 19.74
CA ILE A 7 4.62 -11.59 19.07
C ILE A 7 5.22 -11.66 17.68
N LYS A 8 4.53 -12.35 16.77
CA LYS A 8 4.72 -12.21 15.33
C LYS A 8 4.75 -10.70 15.06
N ASN A 9 5.91 -10.13 14.78
CA ASN A 9 6.05 -8.69 14.65
C ASN A 9 5.17 -8.24 13.48
N MET A 10 4.07 -7.58 13.80
CA MET A 10 3.16 -7.02 12.81
C MET A 10 3.89 -5.91 12.07
N VAL A 11 4.04 -6.08 10.76
CA VAL A 11 4.67 -5.09 9.89
C VAL A 11 3.80 -3.82 9.89
N LYS A 12 4.45 -2.68 10.06
CA LYS A 12 3.87 -1.36 10.04
C LYS A 12 4.66 -0.49 9.08
N PHE A 13 3.95 0.34 8.34
CA PHE A 13 4.50 1.28 7.38
C PHE A 13 4.19 2.71 7.83
N TYR A 14 5.19 3.57 7.82
CA TYR A 14 5.06 5.00 8.07
C TYR A 14 4.94 5.74 6.74
N GLY A 15 3.83 6.41 6.50
CA GLY A 15 3.58 7.03 5.20
C GLY A 15 2.29 7.83 5.11
N TYR A 16 1.92 8.21 3.88
CA TYR A 16 0.60 8.77 3.58
C TYR A 16 -0.25 7.75 2.84
N LEU A 17 -1.57 7.80 3.09
CA LEU A 17 -2.54 6.93 2.44
C LEU A 17 -3.22 7.63 1.27
N ALA A 18 -3.29 6.93 0.14
CA ALA A 18 -4.13 7.25 -0.98
C ALA A 18 -5.19 6.16 -1.16
N GLY A 19 -6.44 6.57 -1.33
CA GLY A 19 -7.56 5.66 -1.61
C GLY A 19 -7.70 5.40 -3.11
N ASP A 20 -8.26 4.26 -3.47
CA ASP A 20 -8.41 3.86 -4.88
C ASP A 20 -9.25 4.86 -5.67
N ASP A 21 -10.38 5.31 -5.11
CA ASP A 21 -11.26 6.29 -5.76
C ASP A 21 -10.54 7.61 -6.08
N TRP A 22 -9.73 8.10 -5.13
CA TRP A 22 -8.94 9.31 -5.34
C TRP A 22 -7.86 9.11 -6.41
N LEU A 23 -7.20 7.95 -6.43
CA LEU A 23 -6.17 7.63 -7.42
C LEU A 23 -6.75 7.48 -8.82
N LEU A 24 -7.91 6.85 -8.95
CA LEU A 24 -8.64 6.76 -10.21
C LEU A 24 -9.07 8.15 -10.69
N GLN A 25 -9.63 8.96 -9.80
CA GLN A 25 -10.03 10.32 -10.14
C GLN A 25 -8.82 11.16 -10.60
N HIS A 26 -7.68 11.03 -9.93
CA HIS A 26 -6.43 11.70 -10.32
C HIS A 26 -5.95 11.23 -11.70
N ALA A 27 -5.98 9.93 -11.99
CA ALA A 27 -5.64 9.41 -13.32
C ALA A 27 -6.52 10.01 -14.42
N ILE A 28 -7.82 10.12 -14.18
CA ILE A 28 -8.76 10.63 -15.18
C ILE A 28 -8.60 12.15 -15.35
N THR A 29 -8.63 12.90 -14.25
CA THR A 29 -8.72 14.36 -14.31
C THR A 29 -7.38 15.07 -14.46
N SER A 30 -6.33 14.57 -13.81
CA SER A 30 -5.01 15.20 -13.82
C SER A 30 -4.13 14.64 -14.93
N MET A 31 -4.22 13.35 -15.22
CA MET A 31 -3.37 12.67 -16.21
C MET A 31 -4.07 12.47 -17.57
N GLY A 32 -5.39 12.70 -17.66
CA GLY A 32 -6.13 12.68 -18.92
C GLY A 32 -6.46 11.28 -19.45
N TYR A 33 -6.50 10.26 -18.58
CA TYR A 33 -6.95 8.92 -18.97
C TYR A 33 -8.47 8.83 -19.04
N ASP A 34 -8.95 7.93 -19.90
CA ASP A 34 -10.38 7.59 -19.94
C ASP A 34 -10.82 6.81 -18.69
N HIS A 35 -12.13 6.80 -18.45
CA HIS A 35 -12.71 5.96 -17.39
C HIS A 35 -12.42 4.46 -17.65
N PRO A 36 -12.00 3.70 -16.63
CA PRO A 36 -11.69 2.29 -16.79
C PRO A 36 -12.94 1.50 -17.18
N GLN A 37 -12.80 0.58 -18.14
CA GLN A 37 -13.90 -0.29 -18.59
C GLN A 37 -13.89 -1.61 -17.82
N THR A 38 -12.73 -2.01 -17.30
CA THR A 38 -12.56 -3.23 -16.51
C THR A 38 -11.90 -2.98 -15.16
N THR A 39 -12.03 -3.96 -14.26
CA THR A 39 -11.30 -3.97 -12.98
C THR A 39 -9.78 -3.98 -13.19
N GLN A 40 -9.29 -4.56 -14.29
CA GLN A 40 -7.86 -4.61 -14.59
C GLN A 40 -7.36 -3.23 -15.01
N ASP A 41 -8.10 -2.53 -15.88
CA ASP A 41 -7.80 -1.14 -16.28
C ASP A 41 -7.74 -0.24 -15.04
N ALA A 42 -8.71 -0.38 -14.14
CA ALA A 42 -8.74 0.39 -12.90
C ALA A 42 -7.48 0.17 -12.05
N ARG A 43 -7.01 -1.08 -11.94
CA ARG A 43 -5.75 -1.38 -11.21
C ARG A 43 -4.54 -0.75 -11.88
N GLU A 44 -4.45 -0.82 -13.20
CA GLU A 44 -3.37 -0.22 -13.97
C GLU A 44 -3.34 1.31 -13.82
N LEU A 45 -4.49 1.96 -13.95
CA LEU A 45 -4.62 3.41 -13.73
C LEU A 45 -4.25 3.81 -12.31
N ILE A 46 -4.65 3.04 -11.30
CA ILE A 46 -4.24 3.28 -9.90
C ILE A 46 -2.72 3.20 -9.76
N HIS A 47 -2.07 2.20 -10.37
CA HIS A 47 -0.62 2.07 -10.34
C HIS A 47 0.09 3.22 -11.05
N LEU A 48 -0.43 3.69 -12.18
CA LEU A 48 0.07 4.85 -12.91
C LEU A 48 -0.08 6.13 -12.09
N ALA A 49 -1.25 6.36 -11.47
CA ALA A 49 -1.48 7.50 -10.59
C ALA A 49 -0.54 7.51 -9.37
N LEU A 50 -0.30 6.35 -8.75
CA LEU A 50 0.66 6.24 -7.65
C LEU A 50 2.09 6.57 -8.07
N ARG A 51 2.47 6.19 -9.29
CA ARG A 51 3.77 6.53 -9.85
C ARG A 51 3.87 8.03 -10.10
N ASP A 52 2.89 8.62 -10.76
CA ASP A 52 2.82 10.05 -11.06
C ASP A 52 2.88 10.90 -9.79
N VAL A 53 2.02 10.61 -8.81
CA VAL A 53 2.00 11.30 -7.51
C VAL A 53 3.38 11.30 -6.83
N ARG A 54 4.10 10.19 -6.90
CA ARG A 54 5.45 10.07 -6.32
C ARG A 54 6.51 10.82 -7.14
N GLU A 55 6.35 10.87 -8.46
CA GLU A 55 7.25 11.59 -9.37
C GLU A 55 7.06 13.10 -9.25
N VAL A 56 5.82 13.59 -9.32
CA VAL A 56 5.46 15.01 -9.16
C VAL A 56 5.91 15.55 -7.81
N ALA A 57 5.71 14.79 -6.73
CA ALA A 57 6.19 15.18 -5.40
C ALA A 57 7.70 14.97 -5.19
N GLY A 58 8.42 14.36 -6.14
CA GLY A 58 9.86 14.09 -6.06
C GLY A 58 10.25 13.03 -5.02
N VAL A 59 9.31 12.22 -4.53
CA VAL A 59 9.54 11.22 -3.47
C VAL A 59 9.76 9.82 -4.01
N HIS A 60 9.74 9.61 -5.33
CA HIS A 60 9.84 8.28 -5.95
C HIS A 60 11.03 7.47 -5.42
N GLY A 61 12.23 8.04 -5.39
CA GLY A 61 13.44 7.37 -4.89
C GLY A 61 13.47 7.09 -3.37
N TYR A 62 12.56 7.67 -2.59
CA TYR A 62 12.55 7.64 -1.12
C TYR A 62 11.43 6.75 -0.55
N THR A 63 10.62 6.16 -1.42
CA THR A 63 9.35 5.54 -1.01
C THR A 63 9.14 4.18 -1.64
N ARG A 64 8.31 3.36 -0.98
CA ARG A 64 7.71 2.15 -1.56
C ARG A 64 6.20 2.22 -1.45
N LEU A 65 5.53 1.50 -2.34
CA LEU A 65 4.08 1.36 -2.34
C LEU A 65 3.72 0.07 -1.60
N ARG A 66 2.85 0.18 -0.61
CA ARG A 66 2.35 -0.97 0.16
C ARG A 66 0.84 -0.88 0.30
N ARG A 67 0.16 -2.00 0.12
CA ARG A 67 -1.28 -2.08 0.42
C ARG A 67 -1.42 -2.24 1.92
N VAL A 68 -2.19 -1.36 2.57
CA VAL A 68 -2.47 -1.44 4.00
C VAL A 68 -3.96 -1.45 4.25
N THR A 69 -4.39 -2.17 5.28
CA THR A 69 -5.79 -2.28 5.65
C THR A 69 -6.00 -1.62 7.00
N THR A 70 -6.94 -0.69 7.07
CA THR A 70 -7.32 -0.04 8.32
C THR A 70 -8.05 -1.00 9.24
N THR A 71 -8.15 -0.66 10.53
CA THR A 71 -8.95 -1.44 11.50
C THR A 71 -10.42 -1.56 11.12
N LYS A 72 -10.92 -0.66 10.26
CA LYS A 72 -12.28 -0.68 9.71
C LYS A 72 -12.41 -1.54 8.44
N GLY A 73 -11.40 -2.32 8.07
CA GLY A 73 -11.42 -3.21 6.91
C GLY A 73 -11.26 -2.52 5.55
N ARG A 74 -11.05 -1.20 5.52
CA ARG A 74 -10.80 -0.45 4.28
C ARG A 74 -9.34 -0.51 3.90
N SER A 75 -9.07 -0.78 2.63
CA SER A 75 -7.73 -0.88 2.06
C SER A 75 -7.30 0.41 1.39
N PHE A 76 -6.04 0.78 1.56
CA PHE A 76 -5.43 1.97 0.99
C PHE A 76 -4.05 1.64 0.45
N TRP A 77 -3.58 2.45 -0.50
CA TRP A 77 -2.18 2.48 -0.87
C TRP A 77 -1.41 3.39 0.09
N CYS A 78 -0.43 2.83 0.77
CA CYS A 78 0.54 3.56 1.57
C CYS A 78 1.75 3.91 0.70
N ILE A 79 2.02 5.21 0.56
CA ILE A 79 3.30 5.73 0.08
C ILE A 79 4.22 5.77 1.29
N ALA A 80 4.94 4.67 1.51
CA ALA A 80 5.70 4.40 2.72
C ALA A 80 7.13 4.98 2.64
N PHE A 81 7.54 5.68 3.70
CA PHE A 81 8.89 6.19 3.91
C PHE A 81 9.72 5.29 4.83
N ALA A 82 9.08 4.65 5.80
CA ALA A 82 9.73 3.75 6.76
C ALA A 82 8.86 2.53 7.06
N ALA A 83 9.50 1.45 7.50
CA ALA A 83 8.84 0.26 8.04
C ALA A 83 9.52 -0.13 9.35
N ASN A 84 8.78 -0.81 10.22
CA ASN A 84 9.36 -1.40 11.43
C ASN A 84 10.04 -2.76 11.17
N ASP A 85 9.88 -3.33 9.97
CA ASP A 85 10.55 -4.55 9.54
C ASP A 85 11.74 -4.18 8.63
N PRO A 86 12.99 -4.52 9.03
CA PRO A 86 14.18 -4.18 8.25
C PRO A 86 14.26 -4.90 6.90
N TYR A 87 13.49 -5.97 6.68
CA TYR A 87 13.48 -6.73 5.42
C TYR A 87 12.55 -6.14 4.35
N GLU A 88 11.80 -5.07 4.67
CA GLU A 88 10.87 -4.43 3.75
C GLU A 88 11.55 -3.67 2.59
N GLY A 89 12.88 -3.50 2.63
CA GLY A 89 13.66 -2.96 1.51
C GLY A 89 13.30 -1.50 1.17
N LEU A 90 12.98 -0.71 2.19
CA LEU A 90 12.75 0.73 2.03
C LEU A 90 14.07 1.49 1.87
N PRO A 91 14.07 2.59 1.09
CA PRO A 91 15.24 3.46 0.99
C PRO A 91 15.71 3.96 2.36
N THR A 92 17.01 4.00 2.56
CA THR A 92 17.64 4.30 3.86
C THR A 92 17.51 5.77 4.29
N HIS A 93 17.14 6.65 3.35
CA HIS A 93 17.05 8.08 3.57
C HIS A 93 15.61 8.55 3.46
N MET A 94 15.21 9.42 4.39
CA MET A 94 13.95 10.15 4.30
C MET A 94 14.02 11.20 3.17
N PRO A 95 12.90 11.52 2.50
CA PRO A 95 12.88 12.60 1.54
C PRO A 95 13.16 13.95 2.23
N PRO A 96 13.81 14.90 1.53
CA PRO A 96 13.87 16.29 1.96
C PRO A 96 12.48 16.85 2.30
N GLU A 97 12.40 17.70 3.32
CA GLU A 97 11.13 18.23 3.85
C GLU A 97 10.26 18.88 2.76
N ALA A 98 10.85 19.63 1.84
CA ALA A 98 10.12 20.26 0.74
C ALA A 98 9.34 19.26 -0.13
N ARG A 99 9.93 18.08 -0.42
CA ARG A 99 9.30 17.02 -1.21
C ARG A 99 8.21 16.29 -0.42
N TYR A 100 8.47 16.13 0.87
CA TYR A 100 7.51 15.59 1.82
C TYR A 100 6.26 16.49 1.95
N LEU A 101 6.44 17.82 2.01
CA LEU A 101 5.35 18.80 2.03
C LEU A 101 4.61 18.85 0.68
N ALA A 102 5.32 18.72 -0.44
CA ALA A 102 4.71 18.63 -1.76
C ALA A 102 3.77 17.42 -1.87
N LEU A 103 4.21 16.25 -1.38
CA LEU A 103 3.36 15.05 -1.36
C LEU A 103 2.12 15.27 -0.48
N LYS A 104 2.28 15.84 0.71
CA LYS A 104 1.17 16.14 1.62
C LYS A 104 0.13 17.06 0.95
N ALA A 105 0.60 18.12 0.31
CA ALA A 105 -0.26 19.08 -0.39
C ALA A 105 -0.98 18.42 -1.57
N LEU A 106 -0.28 17.63 -2.38
CA LEU A 106 -0.85 16.91 -3.52
C LEU A 106 -1.95 15.93 -3.09
N LEU A 107 -1.72 15.19 -2.00
CA LEU A 107 -2.69 14.26 -1.43
C LEU A 107 -3.77 14.93 -0.58
N GLN A 108 -3.73 16.25 -0.42
CA GLN A 108 -4.65 17.04 0.40
C GLN A 108 -4.79 16.47 1.82
N LYS A 109 -3.66 16.15 2.47
CA LYS A 109 -3.64 15.57 3.81
C LYS A 109 -3.43 16.61 4.89
N ASP A 110 -4.20 16.48 5.96
CA ASP A 110 -3.99 17.22 7.19
C ASP A 110 -2.97 16.49 8.08
N GLY A 111 -1.95 17.22 8.53
CA GLY A 111 -0.93 16.69 9.43
C GLY A 111 0.15 15.82 8.80
N PRO A 112 1.01 15.21 9.64
CA PRO A 112 2.14 14.38 9.21
C PRO A 112 1.71 12.95 8.79
N PRO A 113 2.60 12.12 8.23
CA PRO A 113 2.35 10.72 7.95
C PRO A 113 2.24 9.97 9.26
N HIS A 114 1.59 8.81 9.21
CA HIS A 114 1.32 8.00 10.37
C HIS A 114 1.76 6.56 10.14
N TRP A 115 1.86 5.81 11.23
CA TRP A 115 2.11 4.38 11.18
C TRP A 115 0.83 3.61 10.92
N TYR A 116 0.81 2.84 9.83
CA TYR A 116 -0.29 1.96 9.44
C TYR A 116 0.15 0.51 9.54
N ARG A 117 -0.76 -0.35 9.98
CA ARG A 117 -0.51 -1.79 10.10
C ARG A 117 -0.81 -2.46 8.76
N ASP A 118 0.05 -3.39 8.37
CA ASP A 118 -0.31 -4.37 7.36
C ASP A 118 -1.08 -5.51 8.02
N VAL A 119 -2.36 -5.65 7.66
CA VAL A 119 -3.24 -6.68 8.23
C VAL A 119 -3.14 -7.99 7.43
N PHE A 120 -2.40 -8.01 6.30
CA PHE A 120 -2.19 -9.26 5.55
C PHE A 120 -1.34 -10.29 6.30
N ALA A 121 -0.63 -9.92 7.38
CA ALA A 121 0.20 -10.84 8.15
C ALA A 121 -0.57 -11.88 9.00
N HIS A 122 -1.91 -11.78 9.10
CA HIS A 122 -2.74 -12.69 9.91
C HIS A 122 -3.48 -13.79 9.14
N TRP A 123 -3.50 -13.78 7.79
CA TRP A 123 -4.23 -14.79 7.00
C TRP A 123 -3.35 -15.76 6.19
N THR A 124 -2.05 -15.51 6.07
CA THR A 124 -1.12 -16.38 5.31
C THR A 124 -0.50 -17.53 6.12
N LYS A 125 -1.11 -17.96 7.23
CA LYS A 125 -0.67 -19.20 7.92
C LYS A 125 -1.51 -20.44 7.63
N TYR A 126 -2.58 -20.36 6.82
CA TYR A 126 -3.41 -21.53 6.50
C TYR A 126 -3.92 -21.58 5.06
N TYR A 127 -3.10 -21.25 4.06
CA TYR A 127 -3.37 -21.68 2.68
C TYR A 127 -2.03 -21.94 1.99
N VAL A 128 -1.60 -23.20 1.96
CA VAL A 128 -0.66 -23.66 0.93
C VAL A 128 -1.50 -23.80 -0.33
N LEU A 129 -1.32 -22.89 -1.28
CA LEU A 129 -1.86 -23.05 -2.62
C LEU A 129 -1.13 -24.22 -3.28
N VAL A 130 -1.75 -25.40 -3.32
CA VAL A 130 -1.34 -26.45 -4.24
C VAL A 130 -1.90 -26.03 -5.60
N ILE A 131 -1.05 -25.48 -6.46
CA ILE A 131 -1.40 -25.29 -7.86
C ILE A 131 -1.32 -26.67 -8.51
N SER A 132 -2.44 -27.39 -8.53
CA SER A 132 -2.67 -28.46 -9.50
C SER A 132 -3.52 -27.86 -10.61
N ASN A 133 -3.03 -27.92 -11.85
CA ASN A 133 -3.85 -27.70 -13.02
C ASN A 133 -5.04 -28.67 -12.98
N ASP A 134 -6.17 -28.18 -13.45
CA ASP A 134 -7.46 -28.86 -13.64
C ASP A 134 -8.40 -29.01 -12.43
N GLN A 135 -9.58 -28.39 -12.61
CA GLN A 135 -10.89 -28.67 -12.02
C GLN A 135 -11.12 -28.26 -10.55
N PHE A 136 -12.10 -27.35 -10.38
CA PHE A 136 -13.01 -27.16 -9.23
C PHE A 136 -12.54 -27.58 -7.83
N GLU A 137 -12.45 -26.64 -6.88
CA GLU A 137 -12.48 -27.01 -5.46
C GLU A 137 -13.44 -26.19 -4.60
N THR A 138 -14.30 -26.95 -3.94
CA THR A 138 -15.22 -26.58 -2.86
C THR A 138 -14.41 -26.41 -1.58
N PHE A 139 -14.59 -25.29 -0.88
CA PHE A 139 -13.97 -25.05 0.41
C PHE A 139 -14.45 -26.06 1.46
N ARG A 140 -13.54 -26.88 2.01
CA ARG A 140 -13.75 -27.55 3.30
C ARG A 140 -12.78 -27.03 4.35
N ARG A 141 -13.35 -26.71 5.50
CA ARG A 141 -12.67 -26.27 6.72
C ARG A 141 -11.97 -27.47 7.34
N ILE A 142 -10.66 -27.36 7.60
CA ILE A 142 -9.91 -28.26 8.50
C ILE A 142 -9.69 -27.52 9.82
#